data_AF-A0A959SQL2-F1
#
_entry.id   AF-A0A959SQL2-F1
#
_cell.length_a   1.000
_cell.length_b   1.000
_cell.length_c   1.000
_cell.angle_alpha   90.00
_cell.angle_beta   90.00
_cell.angle_gamma   90.00
#
_symmetry.space_group_name_H-M   'P 1'
#
loop_
_entity.id
_entity.type
_entity.pdbx_description
1 polymer ?
#
loop_
_entity_poly.entity_id
_entity_poly.type
_entity_poly.pdbx_seq_one_letter_code
_entity_poly.pdbx_strand_id
1 'polypeptide(L)'
;MYLLTMDPPQGFALLFIIAVALVLILSLPTIIGARRLAAGLAPASRMEQTNYPRVFLVMLAVAGAATYGLKVGWDENIPMLNTFSFLVLPYVATAVFLIGSIYRYINRGFQVSSLSSNFLERKRLFWGSQPFHYGLLFLFTGHLVAFLFPASVLAWNRMPVRLLILEMSAFAFGLATLLGLVLLVRRRLASRRVLMVTNRMDMLVYVTLLVQIVSGLAVAYFNRWGSSWFASSLTPYLRSIFAFDPDIAAVSAMPWTVKLHIFSAWSIVAIIPFTRFMHFLVAPIDYIWRNYQLVIWNWNRRSIRNAKAWHMGQRPRNH
;
A
#
# COMPACT_ATOMS: atom_id res chain seq x y z
N MET A 1 34.81 24.09 15.61
CA MET A 1 33.95 24.91 14.75
C MET A 1 34.43 24.78 13.31
N TYR A 2 34.28 23.60 12.71
CA TYR A 2 34.46 23.30 11.28
C TYR A 2 33.94 21.88 11.09
N LEU A 3 32.97 21.71 10.18
CA LEU A 3 32.13 20.52 9.87
C LEU A 3 30.68 20.77 10.28
N LEU A 4 29.87 21.33 9.37
CA LEU A 4 28.43 21.06 9.22
C LEU A 4 27.85 21.87 8.02
N THR A 5 28.50 21.79 6.86
CA THR A 5 27.88 22.13 5.57
C THR A 5 28.10 20.94 4.64
N MET A 6 27.45 19.82 4.95
CA MET A 6 27.27 18.77 3.96
C MET A 6 26.02 19.14 3.16
N ASP A 7 26.21 19.40 1.87
CA ASP A 7 25.14 19.46 0.86
C ASP A 7 24.18 18.26 1.04
N PRO A 8 22.88 18.41 0.70
CA PRO A 8 21.94 17.30 0.79
C PRO A 8 22.47 16.12 -0.04
N PRO A 9 22.38 14.88 0.45
CA PRO A 9 23.17 13.79 -0.09
C PRO A 9 22.70 13.48 -1.51
N GLN A 10 23.61 13.66 -2.47
CA GLN A 10 23.53 13.16 -3.85
C GLN A 10 23.14 11.66 -3.91
N GLY A 11 23.29 10.93 -2.81
CA GLY A 11 22.88 9.54 -2.62
C GLY A 11 21.38 9.25 -2.69
N PHE A 12 20.46 10.18 -2.37
CA PHE A 12 19.03 9.90 -2.51
C PHE A 12 18.62 9.80 -3.98
N ALA A 13 19.01 10.79 -4.79
CA ALA A 13 18.70 10.80 -6.22
C ALA A 13 19.27 9.53 -6.87
N LEU A 14 20.49 9.15 -6.48
CA LEU A 14 21.11 7.91 -6.90
C LEU A 14 20.33 6.66 -6.45
N LEU A 15 19.87 6.54 -5.19
CA LEU A 15 19.07 5.40 -4.73
C LEU A 15 17.69 5.31 -5.38
N PHE A 16 17.03 6.45 -5.60
CA PHE A 16 15.77 6.52 -6.33
C PHE A 16 15.96 6.13 -7.80
N ILE A 17 17.00 6.66 -8.45
CA ILE A 17 17.38 6.31 -9.82
C ILE A 17 17.78 4.83 -9.89
N ILE A 18 18.52 4.29 -8.92
CA ILE A 18 18.88 2.87 -8.88
C ILE A 18 17.63 2.01 -8.69
N ALA A 19 16.72 2.36 -7.78
CA ALA A 19 15.48 1.61 -7.56
C ALA A 19 14.60 1.62 -8.82
N VAL A 20 14.44 2.78 -9.46
CA VAL A 20 13.73 2.94 -10.73
C VAL A 20 14.43 2.20 -11.86
N ALA A 21 15.75 2.34 -12.00
CA ALA A 21 16.56 1.65 -13.00
C ALA A 21 16.52 0.14 -12.81
N LEU A 22 16.54 -0.36 -11.58
CA LEU A 22 16.45 -1.79 -11.26
C LEU A 22 15.06 -2.33 -11.60
N VAL A 23 13.99 -1.57 -11.33
CA VAL A 23 12.64 -1.88 -11.81
C VAL A 23 12.58 -1.90 -13.34
N LEU A 24 13.18 -0.91 -14.02
CA LEU A 24 13.22 -0.83 -15.47
C LEU A 24 14.03 -1.98 -16.09
N ILE A 25 15.24 -2.23 -15.61
CA ILE A 25 16.15 -3.28 -16.07
C ILE A 25 15.53 -4.67 -15.86
N LEU A 26 14.84 -4.90 -14.74
CA LEU A 26 14.19 -6.18 -14.46
C LEU A 26 12.87 -6.38 -15.23
N SER A 27 12.24 -5.30 -15.72
CA SER A 27 10.96 -5.36 -16.45
C SER A 27 11.12 -5.24 -17.97
N LEU A 28 12.09 -4.49 -18.49
CA LEU A 28 12.33 -4.24 -19.92
C LEU A 28 12.54 -5.52 -20.75
N PRO A 29 13.40 -6.48 -20.36
CA PRO A 29 13.59 -7.72 -21.11
C PRO A 29 12.31 -8.55 -21.21
N THR A 30 11.47 -8.48 -20.18
CA THR A 30 10.19 -9.21 -20.12
C THR A 30 9.12 -8.55 -20.98
N ILE A 31 9.12 -7.22 -21.09
CA ILE A 31 8.23 -6.45 -21.97
C ILE A 31 8.57 -6.73 -23.44
N ILE A 32 9.87 -6.83 -23.77
CA ILE A 32 10.34 -7.15 -25.13
C ILE A 32 10.01 -8.62 -25.49
N GLY A 33 10.23 -9.57 -24.56
CA GLY A 33 9.89 -10.98 -24.76
C GLY A 33 8.39 -11.25 -24.93
N ALA A 34 7.55 -10.55 -24.17
CA ALA A 34 6.09 -10.66 -24.27
C ALA A 34 5.56 -10.20 -25.63
N ARG A 35 6.18 -9.17 -26.24
CA ARG A 35 5.82 -8.69 -27.59
C ARG A 35 6.20 -9.70 -28.68
N ARG A 36 7.36 -10.37 -28.56
CA ARG A 36 7.78 -11.41 -29.51
C ARG A 36 6.86 -12.64 -29.48
N LEU A 37 6.39 -13.03 -28.30
CA LEU A 37 5.40 -14.12 -28.14
C LEU A 37 3.99 -13.72 -28.61
N ALA A 38 3.60 -12.46 -28.46
CA ALA A 38 2.31 -11.96 -28.92
C ALA A 38 2.23 -11.79 -30.45
N ALA A 39 3.36 -11.59 -31.13
CA ALA A 39 3.44 -11.45 -32.58
C ALA A 39 3.32 -12.79 -33.33
N GLY A 40 3.50 -13.93 -32.66
CA GLY A 40 3.56 -15.27 -33.27
C GLY A 40 2.26 -16.07 -33.32
N LEU A 41 1.12 -15.54 -32.86
CA LEU A 41 -0.15 -16.28 -32.81
C LEU A 41 -1.32 -15.40 -33.30
N ALA A 42 -2.11 -15.94 -34.23
CA ALA A 42 -3.22 -15.28 -34.94
C ALA A 42 -4.24 -14.56 -34.03
N PRO A 43 -4.94 -13.53 -34.53
CA PRO A 43 -5.63 -12.56 -33.70
C PRO A 43 -7.01 -13.08 -33.28
N ALA A 44 -7.11 -13.61 -32.06
CA ALA A 44 -8.41 -13.71 -31.40
C ALA A 44 -8.91 -12.27 -31.15
N SER A 45 -10.05 -11.90 -31.77
CA SER A 45 -10.83 -10.66 -31.63
C SER A 45 -10.10 -9.46 -31.01
N ARG A 46 -9.72 -8.52 -31.86
CA ARG A 46 -8.91 -7.34 -31.54
C ARG A 46 -9.72 -6.31 -30.73
N MET A 47 -10.07 -6.64 -29.47
CA MET A 47 -10.23 -5.57 -28.47
C MET A 47 -8.85 -4.93 -28.31
N GLU A 48 -8.77 -3.63 -28.56
CA GLU A 48 -7.54 -2.86 -28.42
C GLU A 48 -7.00 -3.00 -26.98
N GLN A 49 -6.07 -3.94 -26.77
CA GLN A 49 -5.55 -4.20 -25.43
C GLN A 49 -4.69 -3.02 -24.99
N THR A 50 -5.12 -2.34 -23.93
CA THR A 50 -4.37 -1.23 -23.34
C THR A 50 -2.94 -1.70 -23.01
N ASN A 51 -1.95 -0.93 -23.46
CA ASN A 51 -0.54 -1.25 -23.23
C ASN A 51 -0.15 -0.86 -21.79
N TYR A 52 -0.50 -1.71 -20.82
CA TYR A 52 -0.22 -1.48 -19.40
C TYR A 52 1.26 -1.24 -19.07
N PRO A 53 2.25 -1.88 -19.73
CA PRO A 53 3.64 -1.50 -19.56
C PRO A 53 3.91 -0.03 -19.88
N ARG A 54 3.36 0.51 -20.98
CA ARG A 54 3.49 1.94 -21.30
C ARG A 54 2.78 2.81 -20.26
N VAL A 55 1.57 2.42 -19.84
CA VAL A 55 0.82 3.16 -18.79
C VAL A 55 1.62 3.21 -17.49
N PHE A 56 2.21 2.09 -17.07
CA PHE A 56 3.06 2.03 -15.89
C PHE A 56 4.28 2.95 -16.01
N LEU A 57 4.98 2.92 -17.14
CA LEU A 57 6.14 3.78 -17.38
C LEU A 57 5.78 5.26 -17.38
N VAL A 58 4.66 5.64 -18.00
CA VAL A 58 4.16 7.03 -17.99
C VAL A 58 3.81 7.45 -16.56
N MET A 59 3.05 6.63 -15.81
CA MET A 59 2.72 6.93 -14.42
C MET A 59 3.98 7.03 -13.54
N LEU A 60 4.99 6.19 -13.79
CA LEU A 60 6.26 6.23 -13.07
C LEU A 60 7.04 7.52 -13.38
N ALA A 61 7.10 7.93 -14.66
CA ALA A 61 7.72 9.19 -15.07
C ALA A 61 7.00 10.40 -14.46
N VAL A 62 5.66 10.40 -14.49
CA VAL A 62 4.83 11.44 -13.87
C VAL A 62 5.07 11.49 -12.37
N ALA A 63 5.11 10.34 -11.69
CA ALA A 63 5.40 10.28 -10.26
C ALA A 63 6.83 10.78 -9.92
N GLY A 64 7.82 10.47 -10.77
CA GLY A 64 9.18 11.00 -10.64
C GLY A 64 9.21 12.52 -10.80
N ALA A 65 8.56 13.06 -11.83
CA ALA A 65 8.45 14.50 -12.06
C ALA A 65 7.71 15.21 -10.91
N ALA A 66 6.60 14.64 -10.43
CA ALA A 66 5.86 15.16 -9.29
C ALA A 66 6.71 15.14 -8.01
N THR A 67 7.44 14.06 -7.76
CA THR A 67 8.36 13.95 -6.61
C THR A 67 9.45 15.01 -6.67
N TYR A 68 10.04 15.22 -7.84
CA TYR A 68 11.05 16.26 -8.04
C TYR A 68 10.47 17.67 -7.84
N GLY A 69 9.29 17.96 -8.39
CA GLY A 69 8.62 19.24 -8.20
C GLY A 69 8.28 19.52 -6.74
N LEU A 70 7.77 18.51 -6.02
CA LEU A 70 7.51 18.60 -4.57
C LEU A 70 8.80 18.85 -3.77
N LYS A 71 9.89 18.14 -4.11
CA LYS A 71 11.20 18.35 -3.50
C LYS A 71 11.65 19.81 -3.65
N VAL A 72 11.66 20.33 -4.89
CA VAL A 72 12.08 21.71 -5.16
C VAL A 72 11.24 22.70 -4.35
N GLY A 73 9.91 22.57 -4.38
CA GLY A 73 9.04 23.48 -3.64
C GLY A 73 9.18 23.39 -2.11
N TRP A 74 9.48 22.22 -1.56
CA TRP A 74 9.74 22.07 -0.12
C TRP A 74 11.12 22.55 0.29
N ASP A 75 12.14 22.41 -0.55
CA ASP A 75 13.48 22.93 -0.32
C ASP A 75 13.49 24.47 -0.37
N GLU A 76 12.66 25.07 -1.23
CA GLU A 76 12.39 26.52 -1.25
C GLU A 76 11.46 26.99 -0.13
N ASN A 77 10.99 26.06 0.71
CA ASN A 77 10.09 26.30 1.84
C ASN A 77 8.83 27.11 1.48
N ILE A 78 8.24 26.84 0.31
CA ILE A 78 7.04 27.55 -0.18
C ILE A 78 5.89 27.37 0.83
N PRO A 79 5.39 28.44 1.49
CA PRO A 79 4.41 28.31 2.58
C PRO A 79 3.10 27.64 2.16
N MET A 80 2.60 27.97 0.96
CA MET A 80 1.36 27.40 0.42
C MET A 80 1.50 25.90 0.16
N LEU A 81 2.68 25.44 -0.26
CA LEU A 81 2.92 24.01 -0.50
C LEU A 81 2.95 23.22 0.81
N ASN A 82 3.64 23.73 1.85
CA ASN A 82 3.63 23.08 3.17
C ASN A 82 2.20 23.03 3.75
N THR A 83 1.44 24.12 3.63
CA THR A 83 0.04 24.18 4.07
C THR A 83 -0.82 23.16 3.33
N PHE A 84 -0.71 23.10 2.00
CA PHE A 84 -1.44 22.11 1.22
C PHE A 84 -1.07 20.68 1.62
N SER A 85 0.23 20.36 1.70
CA SER A 85 0.71 18.99 1.93
C SER A 85 0.43 18.46 3.33
N PHE A 86 0.53 19.31 4.36
CA PHE A 86 0.52 18.86 5.76
C PHE A 86 -0.67 19.36 6.57
N LEU A 87 -1.42 20.35 6.07
CA LEU A 87 -2.66 20.80 6.71
C LEU A 87 -3.87 20.33 5.91
N VAL A 88 -3.95 20.70 4.63
CA VAL A 88 -5.18 20.47 3.83
C VAL A 88 -5.31 19.00 3.39
N LEU A 89 -4.26 18.42 2.83
CA LEU A 89 -4.28 17.06 2.29
C LEU A 89 -4.73 16.00 3.31
N PRO A 90 -4.28 16.00 4.58
CA PRO A 90 -4.78 15.05 5.58
C PRO A 90 -6.30 15.03 5.74
N TYR A 91 -6.93 16.20 5.80
CA TYR A 91 -8.39 16.30 5.93
C TYR A 91 -9.10 15.82 4.66
N VAL A 92 -8.63 16.24 3.49
CA VAL A 92 -9.21 15.80 2.20
C VAL A 92 -9.06 14.29 2.05
N ALA A 93 -7.88 13.73 2.31
CA ALA A 93 -7.61 12.31 2.23
C ALA A 93 -8.49 11.51 3.19
N THR A 94 -8.66 11.97 4.42
CA THR A 94 -9.51 11.32 5.43
C THR A 94 -10.99 11.38 5.03
N ALA A 95 -11.48 12.53 4.58
CA ALA A 95 -12.86 12.68 4.13
C ALA A 95 -13.17 11.78 2.93
N VAL A 96 -12.30 11.79 1.91
CA VAL A 96 -12.42 10.92 0.72
C VAL A 96 -12.36 9.45 1.12
N PHE A 97 -11.42 9.07 2.00
CA PHE A 97 -11.30 7.72 2.53
C PHE A 97 -12.58 7.26 3.20
N LEU A 98 -13.12 8.01 4.16
CA LEU A 98 -14.30 7.61 4.93
C LEU A 98 -15.54 7.55 4.02
N ILE A 99 -15.85 8.64 3.33
CA ILE A 99 -17.07 8.74 2.49
C ILE A 99 -17.00 7.72 1.35
N GLY A 100 -15.87 7.66 0.64
CA GLY A 100 -15.69 6.76 -0.49
C GLY A 100 -15.73 5.29 -0.08
N SER A 101 -15.15 4.95 1.08
CA SER A 101 -15.11 3.56 1.59
C SER A 101 -16.51 3.11 2.00
N ILE A 102 -17.24 3.94 2.76
CA ILE A 102 -18.63 3.65 3.17
C ILE A 102 -19.52 3.50 1.93
N TYR A 103 -19.45 4.45 1.00
CA TYR A 103 -20.24 4.41 -0.24
C TYR A 103 -19.96 3.15 -1.04
N ARG A 104 -18.68 2.79 -1.24
CA ARG A 104 -18.31 1.60 -2.01
C ARG A 104 -18.72 0.31 -1.29
N TYR A 105 -18.59 0.24 0.02
CA TYR A 105 -18.98 -0.94 0.79
C TYR A 105 -20.49 -1.19 0.71
N ILE A 106 -21.31 -0.15 0.89
CA ILE A 106 -22.77 -0.25 0.88
C ILE A 106 -23.30 -0.49 -0.55
N ASN A 107 -22.86 0.30 -1.52
CA ASN A 107 -23.47 0.29 -2.87
C ASN A 107 -22.78 -0.67 -3.84
N ARG A 108 -21.53 -1.06 -3.55
CA ARG A 108 -20.69 -1.88 -4.44
C ARG A 108 -19.92 -2.95 -3.68
N GLY A 109 -20.54 -3.53 -2.65
CA GLY A 109 -19.92 -4.54 -1.77
C GLY A 109 -19.24 -5.70 -2.51
N PHE A 110 -19.81 -6.19 -3.62
CA PHE A 110 -19.19 -7.24 -4.45
C PHE A 110 -17.85 -6.84 -5.08
N GLN A 111 -17.57 -5.54 -5.22
CA GLN A 111 -16.29 -5.02 -5.71
C GLN A 111 -15.26 -4.81 -4.59
N VAL A 112 -15.63 -5.08 -3.32
CA VAL A 112 -14.72 -5.05 -2.17
C VAL A 112 -14.06 -6.42 -2.07
N SER A 113 -12.96 -6.60 -2.77
CA SER A 113 -12.21 -7.86 -2.84
C SER A 113 -10.72 -7.61 -3.03
N SER A 114 -9.90 -8.59 -2.67
CA SER A 114 -8.45 -8.58 -2.94
C SER A 114 -8.10 -8.63 -4.41
N LEU A 115 -9.07 -8.95 -5.31
CA LEU A 115 -8.86 -9.10 -6.75
C LEU A 115 -7.65 -10.02 -7.05
N SER A 116 -7.71 -11.23 -6.50
CA SER A 116 -6.64 -12.21 -6.60
C SER A 116 -6.42 -12.66 -8.04
N SER A 117 -5.17 -12.67 -8.47
CA SER A 117 -4.75 -13.22 -9.77
C SER A 117 -4.00 -14.56 -9.61
N ASN A 118 -4.12 -15.20 -8.45
CA ASN A 118 -3.41 -16.44 -8.12
C ASN A 118 -3.76 -17.58 -9.08
N PHE A 119 -5.03 -17.69 -9.47
CA PHE A 119 -5.50 -18.72 -10.40
C PHE A 119 -4.81 -18.63 -11.77
N LEU A 120 -4.50 -17.43 -12.25
CA LEU A 120 -3.90 -17.20 -13.56
C LEU A 120 -2.39 -17.48 -13.57
N GLU A 121 -1.71 -17.21 -12.46
CA GLU A 121 -0.29 -17.48 -12.26
C GLU A 121 0.01 -17.51 -10.76
N ARG A 122 0.33 -18.70 -10.23
CA ARG A 122 0.57 -18.92 -8.79
C ARG A 122 2.05 -18.90 -8.40
N LYS A 123 2.93 -19.49 -9.22
CA LYS A 123 4.31 -19.80 -8.84
C LYS A 123 5.11 -18.53 -8.53
N ARG A 124 5.01 -17.50 -9.39
CA ARG A 124 5.69 -16.20 -9.16
C ARG A 124 4.94 -15.33 -8.17
N LEU A 125 3.62 -15.49 -8.03
CA LEU A 125 2.83 -14.72 -7.07
C LEU A 125 3.29 -14.95 -5.63
N PHE A 126 3.55 -16.20 -5.24
CA PHE A 126 3.97 -16.53 -3.88
C PHE A 126 5.21 -15.74 -3.45
N TRP A 127 6.27 -15.79 -4.26
CA TRP A 127 7.55 -15.13 -3.97
C TRP A 127 7.49 -13.61 -3.98
N GLY A 128 6.53 -12.99 -4.68
CA GLY A 128 6.29 -11.55 -4.57
C GLY A 128 5.37 -11.19 -3.40
N SER A 129 4.28 -11.92 -3.24
CA SER A 129 3.20 -11.59 -2.31
C SER A 129 3.59 -11.79 -0.85
N GLN A 130 4.30 -12.87 -0.51
CA GLN A 130 4.68 -13.17 0.87
C GLN A 130 5.63 -12.13 1.47
N PRO A 131 6.81 -11.84 0.89
CA PRO A 131 7.71 -10.82 1.44
C PRO A 131 7.07 -9.43 1.41
N PHE A 132 6.24 -9.12 0.38
CA PHE A 132 5.50 -7.86 0.33
C PHE A 132 4.56 -7.70 1.53
N HIS A 133 3.67 -8.67 1.79
CA HIS A 133 2.67 -8.51 2.84
C HIS A 133 3.25 -8.65 4.24
N TYR A 134 4.19 -9.57 4.48
CA TYR A 134 4.82 -9.67 5.81
C TYR A 134 5.62 -8.42 6.15
N GLY A 135 6.39 -7.89 5.19
CA GLY A 135 7.10 -6.63 5.39
C GLY A 135 6.13 -5.46 5.60
N LEU A 136 5.09 -5.35 4.77
CA LEU A 136 4.10 -4.29 4.90
C LEU A 136 3.35 -4.35 6.23
N LEU A 137 2.95 -5.54 6.69
CA LEU A 137 2.26 -5.71 7.98
C LEU A 137 3.15 -5.35 9.16
N PHE A 138 4.43 -5.76 9.14
CA PHE A 138 5.39 -5.39 10.17
C PHE A 138 5.55 -3.86 10.24
N LEU A 139 5.77 -3.22 9.09
CA LEU A 139 5.93 -1.77 9.00
C LEU A 139 4.67 -1.02 9.43
N PHE A 140 3.51 -1.40 8.89
CA PHE A 140 2.23 -0.78 9.22
C PHE A 140 1.94 -0.88 10.73
N THR A 141 2.12 -2.06 11.32
CA THR A 141 1.89 -2.26 12.76
C THR A 141 2.92 -1.49 13.59
N GLY A 142 4.18 -1.43 13.16
CA GLY A 142 5.21 -0.63 13.82
C GLY A 142 4.87 0.87 13.85
N HIS A 143 4.40 1.42 12.73
CA HIS A 143 3.93 2.81 12.65
C HIS A 143 2.71 3.03 13.56
N LEU A 144 1.77 2.09 13.58
CA LEU A 144 0.58 2.16 14.43
C LEU A 144 0.95 2.14 15.91
N VAL A 145 1.86 1.26 16.33
CA VAL A 145 2.35 1.18 17.72
C VAL A 145 3.06 2.47 18.12
N ALA A 146 3.90 3.04 17.25
CA ALA A 146 4.58 4.30 17.53
C ALA A 146 3.61 5.48 17.69
N PHE A 147 2.54 5.52 16.90
CA PHE A 147 1.49 6.54 16.99
C PHE A 147 0.60 6.38 18.24
N LEU A 148 0.17 5.15 18.54
CA LEU A 148 -0.71 4.87 19.67
C LEU A 148 0.01 4.95 21.02
N PHE A 149 1.26 4.48 21.08
CA PHE A 149 2.04 4.35 22.33
C PHE A 149 3.41 5.06 22.25
N PRO A 150 3.46 6.38 21.97
CA PRO A 150 4.71 7.09 21.75
C PRO A 150 5.64 7.07 22.98
N ALA A 151 5.09 7.19 24.19
CA ALA A 151 5.87 7.15 25.42
C ALA A 151 6.55 5.79 25.63
N SER A 152 5.85 4.70 25.31
CA SER A 152 6.39 3.33 25.39
C SER A 152 7.51 3.10 24.38
N VAL A 153 7.35 3.62 23.15
CA VAL A 153 8.42 3.56 22.12
C VAL A 153 9.64 4.36 22.56
N LEU A 154 9.45 5.59 23.05
CA LEU A 154 10.57 6.38 23.58
C LEU A 154 11.26 5.69 24.75
N ALA A 155 10.50 5.04 25.65
CA ALA A 155 11.07 4.27 26.75
C ALA A 155 11.86 3.04 26.28
N TRP A 156 11.35 2.31 25.28
CA TRP A 156 12.04 1.19 24.65
C TRP A 156 13.36 1.63 24.02
N ASN A 157 13.34 2.77 23.33
CA ASN A 157 14.47 3.34 22.60
C ASN A 157 15.59 3.88 23.50
N ARG A 158 15.36 4.04 24.82
CA ARG A 158 16.42 4.46 25.77
C ARG A 158 17.58 3.47 25.85
N MET A 159 17.34 2.19 25.55
CA MET A 159 18.40 1.19 25.48
C MET A 159 18.92 1.09 24.04
N PRO A 160 20.19 1.45 23.75
CA PRO A 160 20.70 1.53 22.39
C PRO A 160 20.56 0.24 21.58
N VAL A 161 20.76 -0.93 22.22
CA VAL A 161 20.62 -2.24 21.58
C VAL A 161 19.18 -2.47 21.11
N ARG A 162 18.18 -2.09 21.91
CA ARG A 162 16.75 -2.24 21.57
C ARG A 162 16.34 -1.35 20.41
N LEU A 163 16.83 -0.11 20.40
CA LEU A 163 16.65 0.83 19.30
C LEU A 163 17.27 0.29 18.01
N LEU A 164 18.51 -0.21 18.06
CA LEU A 164 19.18 -0.79 16.90
C LEU A 164 18.43 -2.00 16.34
N ILE A 165 17.97 -2.93 17.21
CA ILE A 165 17.17 -4.08 16.78
C ILE A 165 15.89 -3.63 16.06
N LEU A 166 15.20 -2.64 16.62
CA LEU A 166 13.97 -2.09 16.03
C LEU A 166 14.25 -1.46 14.66
N GLU A 167 15.23 -0.57 14.56
CA GLU A 167 15.55 0.14 13.31
C GLU A 167 16.06 -0.81 12.22
N MET A 168 16.94 -1.76 12.57
CA MET A 168 17.48 -2.74 11.61
C MET A 168 16.40 -3.73 11.13
N SER A 169 15.54 -4.20 12.04
CA SER A 169 14.44 -5.09 11.65
C SER A 169 13.41 -4.36 10.77
N ALA A 170 13.04 -3.13 11.12
CA ALA A 170 12.18 -2.29 10.28
C ALA A 170 12.79 -2.05 8.89
N PHE A 171 14.09 -1.74 8.81
CA PHE A 171 14.78 -1.58 7.53
C PHE A 171 14.79 -2.87 6.70
N ALA A 172 15.06 -4.01 7.32
CA ALA A 172 15.04 -5.32 6.65
C ALA A 172 13.64 -5.67 6.10
N PHE A 173 12.57 -5.42 6.87
CA PHE A 173 11.20 -5.60 6.39
C PHE A 173 10.82 -4.56 5.33
N GLY A 174 11.37 -3.35 5.36
CA GLY A 174 11.32 -2.37 4.27
C GLY A 174 11.88 -2.93 2.97
N LEU A 175 13.08 -3.51 3.02
CA LEU A 175 13.71 -4.14 1.85
C LEU A 175 12.92 -5.35 1.36
N ALA A 176 12.40 -6.19 2.26
CA ALA A 176 11.53 -7.30 1.90
C ALA A 176 10.24 -6.82 1.19
N THR A 177 9.65 -5.72 1.68
CA THR A 177 8.47 -5.11 1.06
C THR A 177 8.78 -4.60 -0.34
N LEU A 178 9.90 -3.90 -0.51
CA LEU A 178 10.35 -3.41 -1.82
C LEU A 178 10.60 -4.57 -2.78
N LEU A 179 11.35 -5.59 -2.37
CA LEU A 179 11.63 -6.77 -3.18
C LEU A 179 10.33 -7.45 -3.62
N GLY A 180 9.41 -7.66 -2.68
CA GLY A 180 8.09 -8.24 -2.97
C GLY A 180 7.31 -7.40 -3.99
N LEU A 181 7.28 -6.08 -3.85
CA LEU A 181 6.63 -5.18 -4.80
C LEU A 181 7.25 -5.28 -6.20
N VAL A 182 8.59 -5.25 -6.30
CA VAL A 182 9.31 -5.38 -7.58
C VAL A 182 8.95 -6.70 -8.27
N LEU A 183 8.92 -7.81 -7.53
CA LEU A 183 8.52 -9.11 -8.07
C LEU A 183 7.05 -9.13 -8.53
N LEU A 184 6.14 -8.49 -7.79
CA LEU A 184 4.73 -8.37 -8.16
C LEU A 184 4.53 -7.53 -9.43
N VAL A 185 5.23 -6.40 -9.55
CA VAL A 185 5.22 -5.55 -10.76
C VAL A 185 5.76 -6.34 -11.95
N ARG A 186 6.94 -6.96 -11.80
CA ARG A 186 7.55 -7.79 -12.85
C ARG A 186 6.62 -8.91 -13.29
N ARG A 187 6.01 -9.62 -12.34
CA ARG A 187 5.02 -10.68 -12.64
C ARG A 187 3.85 -10.14 -13.45
N ARG A 188 3.27 -9.00 -13.04
CA ARG A 188 2.10 -8.43 -13.70
C ARG A 188 2.40 -7.99 -15.12
N LEU A 189 3.55 -7.36 -15.34
CA LEU A 189 3.94 -6.86 -16.67
C LEU A 189 4.48 -7.96 -17.61
N ALA A 190 4.99 -9.08 -17.06
CA ALA A 190 5.55 -10.18 -17.85
C ALA A 190 4.54 -11.27 -18.23
N SER A 191 3.44 -11.42 -17.50
CA SER A 191 2.48 -12.51 -17.73
C SER A 191 1.29 -12.05 -18.56
N ARG A 192 1.14 -12.60 -19.78
CA ARG A 192 0.00 -12.30 -20.67
C ARG A 192 -1.35 -12.53 -19.98
N ARG A 193 -1.49 -13.63 -19.24
CA ARG A 193 -2.74 -13.96 -18.52
C ARG A 193 -3.09 -12.91 -17.45
N VAL A 194 -2.10 -12.42 -16.71
CA VAL A 194 -2.32 -11.41 -15.66
C VAL A 194 -2.58 -10.03 -16.28
N LEU A 195 -1.94 -9.71 -17.41
CA LEU A 195 -2.19 -8.48 -18.16
C LEU A 195 -3.65 -8.37 -18.65
N MET A 196 -4.27 -9.50 -19.05
CA MET A 196 -5.67 -9.52 -19.49
C MET A 196 -6.68 -9.05 -18.43
N VAL A 197 -6.34 -9.19 -17.14
CA VAL A 197 -7.21 -8.80 -16.02
C VAL A 197 -6.65 -7.59 -15.25
N THR A 198 -5.63 -6.94 -15.79
CA THR A 198 -5.04 -5.73 -15.20
C THR A 198 -5.84 -4.51 -15.61
N ASN A 199 -5.83 -3.46 -14.78
CA ASN A 199 -6.45 -2.16 -15.07
C ASN A 199 -5.50 -1.00 -14.71
N ARG A 200 -5.89 0.23 -15.05
CA ARG A 200 -5.07 1.43 -14.79
C ARG A 200 -4.85 1.68 -13.29
N MET A 201 -5.83 1.35 -12.44
CA MET A 201 -5.72 1.54 -10.99
C MET A 201 -4.71 0.58 -10.36
N ASP A 202 -4.51 -0.62 -10.91
CA ASP A 202 -3.42 -1.52 -10.50
C ASP A 202 -2.03 -0.88 -10.75
N MET A 203 -1.88 -0.16 -11.87
CA MET A 203 -0.62 0.53 -12.19
C MET A 203 -0.40 1.71 -11.24
N LEU A 204 -1.45 2.50 -10.97
CA LEU A 204 -1.40 3.59 -10.01
C LEU A 204 -0.98 3.08 -8.63
N VAL A 205 -1.62 2.01 -8.14
CA VAL A 205 -1.27 1.39 -6.85
C VAL A 205 0.20 1.00 -6.78
N TYR A 206 0.74 0.38 -7.84
CA TYR A 206 2.16 0.01 -7.85
C TYR A 206 3.10 1.20 -7.82
N VAL A 207 2.79 2.27 -8.58
CA VAL A 207 3.61 3.48 -8.57
C VAL A 207 3.53 4.20 -7.22
N THR A 208 2.33 4.34 -6.65
CA THR A 208 2.15 4.97 -5.33
C THR A 208 2.87 4.19 -4.22
N LEU A 209 2.75 2.86 -4.20
CA LEU A 209 3.48 2.03 -3.23
C LEU A 209 4.99 2.12 -3.43
N LEU A 210 5.46 2.17 -4.67
CA LEU A 210 6.89 2.32 -4.95
C LEU A 210 7.43 3.63 -4.37
N VAL A 211 6.72 4.75 -4.59
CA VAL A 211 7.08 6.05 -3.99
C VAL A 211 7.07 5.97 -2.46
N GLN A 212 6.04 5.38 -1.85
CA GLN A 212 5.94 5.24 -0.39
C GLN A 212 7.08 4.41 0.20
N ILE A 213 7.39 3.25 -0.40
CA ILE A 213 8.40 2.33 0.13
C ILE A 213 9.81 2.89 -0.08
N VAL A 214 10.09 3.47 -1.24
CA VAL A 214 11.40 4.06 -1.53
C VAL A 214 11.64 5.30 -0.67
N SER A 215 10.65 6.18 -0.51
CA SER A 215 10.75 7.30 0.43
C SER A 215 10.94 6.82 1.87
N GLY A 216 10.24 5.76 2.29
CA GLY A 216 10.38 5.19 3.65
C GLY A 216 11.76 4.58 3.91
N LEU A 217 12.30 3.83 2.95
CA LEU A 217 13.65 3.28 3.03
C LEU A 217 14.71 4.40 3.05
N ALA A 218 14.50 5.46 2.27
CA ALA A 218 15.36 6.62 2.33
C ALA A 218 15.29 7.33 3.68
N VAL A 219 14.10 7.46 4.28
CA VAL A 219 13.96 8.00 5.62
C VAL A 219 14.71 7.15 6.64
N ALA A 220 14.55 5.82 6.60
CA ALA A 220 15.25 4.91 7.50
C ALA A 220 16.78 4.96 7.35
N TYR A 221 17.28 5.20 6.13
CA TYR A 221 18.71 5.26 5.85
C TYR A 221 19.34 6.62 6.19
N PHE A 222 18.73 7.72 5.72
CA PHE A 222 19.29 9.07 5.84
C PHE A 222 18.86 9.81 7.12
N ASN A 223 17.67 9.53 7.65
CA ASN A 223 17.10 10.19 8.83
C ASN A 223 17.02 9.18 10.00
N ARG A 224 18.19 8.68 10.39
CA ARG A 224 18.35 7.64 11.41
C ARG A 224 17.57 7.96 12.69
N TRP A 225 17.27 6.90 13.44
CA TRP A 225 16.49 6.96 14.69
C TRP A 225 15.03 7.37 14.43
N GLY A 226 14.50 6.85 13.32
CA GLY A 226 13.14 7.01 12.82
C GLY A 226 12.09 6.90 13.92
N SER A 227 12.17 5.81 14.67
CA SER A 227 11.21 5.48 15.73
C SER A 227 11.16 6.50 16.86
N SER A 228 12.30 7.13 17.20
CA SER A 228 12.39 8.13 18.26
C SER A 228 11.76 9.46 17.82
N TRP A 229 12.18 10.01 16.68
CA TRP A 229 11.63 11.29 16.21
C TRP A 229 10.19 11.14 15.67
N PHE A 230 9.79 9.94 15.22
CA PHE A 230 8.39 9.65 14.91
C PHE A 230 7.53 9.82 16.17
N ALA A 231 7.95 9.25 17.29
CA ALA A 231 7.21 9.33 18.55
C ALA A 231 7.22 10.74 19.14
N SER A 232 8.35 11.47 19.04
CA SER A 232 8.47 12.82 19.64
C SER A 232 7.91 13.95 18.78
N SER A 233 7.92 13.82 17.46
CA SER A 233 7.61 14.94 16.55
C SER A 233 6.47 14.63 15.59
N LEU A 234 6.48 13.45 14.95
CA LEU A 234 5.43 13.10 13.99
C LEU A 234 4.11 12.72 14.68
N THR A 235 4.19 12.08 15.85
CA THR A 235 2.99 11.69 16.61
C THR A 235 2.21 12.90 17.13
N PRO A 236 2.83 13.94 17.72
CA PRO A 236 2.15 15.20 18.02
C PRO A 236 1.48 15.83 16.80
N TYR A 237 2.16 15.91 15.65
CA TYR A 237 1.55 16.37 14.39
C TYR A 237 0.32 15.54 13.99
N LEU A 238 0.42 14.20 13.98
CA LEU A 238 -0.73 13.38 13.60
C LEU A 238 -1.90 13.57 14.57
N ARG A 239 -1.62 13.68 15.88
CA ARG A 239 -2.65 13.96 16.89
C ARG A 239 -3.28 15.34 16.70
N SER A 240 -2.52 16.35 16.32
CA SER A 240 -3.01 17.71 16.09
C SER A 240 -4.01 17.76 14.91
N ILE A 241 -3.75 16.99 13.83
CA ILE A 241 -4.70 16.79 12.73
C ILE A 241 -6.03 16.18 13.24
N PHE A 242 -5.97 15.11 14.03
CA PHE A 242 -7.19 14.46 14.53
C PHE A 242 -7.89 15.26 15.64
N ALA A 243 -7.18 16.18 16.30
CA ALA A 243 -7.74 17.12 17.27
C ALA A 243 -8.36 18.36 16.61
N PHE A 244 -8.29 18.49 15.28
CA PHE A 244 -8.74 19.67 14.51
C PHE A 244 -8.03 20.98 14.90
N ASP A 245 -6.81 20.88 15.43
CA ASP A 245 -5.92 22.00 15.73
C ASP A 245 -4.54 21.74 15.10
N PRO A 246 -4.42 21.84 13.76
CA PRO A 246 -3.27 21.31 13.04
C PRO A 246 -2.00 22.15 13.25
N ASP A 247 -1.06 21.64 14.05
CA ASP A 247 0.32 22.14 14.12
C ASP A 247 1.23 21.42 13.11
N ILE A 248 1.62 22.13 12.05
CA ILE A 248 2.48 21.62 10.98
C ILE A 248 3.94 22.08 11.09
N ALA A 249 4.32 22.85 12.11
CA ALA A 249 5.62 23.51 12.19
C ALA A 249 6.77 22.48 12.16
N ALA A 250 6.66 21.44 12.99
CA ALA A 250 7.67 20.38 13.08
C ALA A 250 7.85 19.65 11.75
N VAL A 251 6.77 19.26 11.07
CA VAL A 251 6.82 18.54 9.79
C VAL A 251 7.30 19.43 8.65
N SER A 252 6.93 20.71 8.65
CA SER A 252 7.35 21.69 7.65
C SER A 252 8.85 21.98 7.72
N ALA A 253 9.50 21.74 8.85
CA ALA A 253 10.95 21.86 9.01
C ALA A 253 11.73 20.56 8.72
N MET A 254 11.04 19.43 8.49
CA MET A 254 11.72 18.15 8.26
C MET A 254 12.37 18.07 6.87
N PRO A 255 13.38 17.21 6.69
CA PRO A 255 13.95 16.91 5.39
C PRO A 255 12.87 16.48 4.39
N TRP A 256 13.05 16.88 3.13
CA TRP A 256 12.07 16.64 2.08
C TRP A 256 11.72 15.15 1.89
N THR A 257 12.62 14.22 2.25
CA THR A 257 12.36 12.77 2.19
C THR A 257 11.30 12.33 3.20
N VAL A 258 11.30 12.91 4.40
CA VAL A 258 10.26 12.68 5.41
C VAL A 258 8.94 13.31 4.97
N LYS A 259 9.00 14.54 4.47
CA LYS A 259 7.85 15.25 3.87
C LYS A 259 7.20 14.44 2.75
N LEU A 260 8.00 13.91 1.83
CA LEU A 260 7.53 13.04 0.74
C LEU A 260 6.84 11.80 1.29
N HIS A 261 7.44 11.13 2.27
CA HIS A 261 6.87 9.92 2.87
C HIS A 261 5.51 10.17 3.53
N ILE A 262 5.36 11.31 4.22
CA ILE A 262 4.09 11.74 4.83
C ILE A 262 3.06 12.07 3.74
N PHE A 263 3.46 12.84 2.72
CA PHE A 263 2.60 13.21 1.61
C PHE A 263 2.08 11.98 0.84
N SER A 264 2.97 11.02 0.54
CA SER A 264 2.57 9.79 -0.13
C SER A 264 1.73 8.87 0.77
N ALA A 265 1.91 8.91 2.10
CA ALA A 265 1.04 8.19 3.02
C ALA A 265 -0.40 8.71 2.97
N TRP A 266 -0.61 10.03 3.01
CA TRP A 266 -1.94 10.62 2.83
C TRP A 266 -2.51 10.38 1.44
N SER A 267 -1.65 10.36 0.41
CA SER A 267 -2.07 10.00 -0.94
C SER A 267 -2.57 8.55 -1.02
N ILE A 268 -1.92 7.61 -0.32
CA ILE A 268 -2.41 6.22 -0.20
C ILE A 268 -3.80 6.21 0.42
N VAL A 269 -3.99 6.90 1.56
CA VAL A 269 -5.29 6.98 2.25
C VAL A 269 -6.39 7.48 1.30
N ALA A 270 -6.12 8.56 0.55
CA ALA A 270 -7.07 9.14 -0.40
C ALA A 270 -7.49 8.17 -1.53
N ILE A 271 -6.58 7.29 -1.99
CA ILE A 271 -6.89 6.36 -3.10
C ILE A 271 -7.46 5.01 -2.65
N ILE A 272 -7.50 4.71 -1.34
CA ILE A 272 -8.07 3.47 -0.81
C ILE A 272 -9.47 3.14 -1.40
N PRO A 273 -10.46 4.05 -1.36
CA PRO A 273 -11.81 3.71 -1.79
C PRO A 273 -11.93 3.41 -3.28
N PHE A 274 -10.97 3.84 -4.10
CA PHE A 274 -11.02 3.67 -5.57
C PHE A 274 -10.14 2.52 -6.07
N THR A 275 -9.36 1.90 -5.19
CA THR A 275 -8.34 0.91 -5.57
C THR A 275 -8.61 -0.45 -4.93
N ARG A 276 -7.72 -1.40 -5.22
CA ARG A 276 -7.72 -2.69 -4.53
C ARG A 276 -7.39 -2.57 -3.04
N PHE A 277 -6.86 -1.45 -2.54
CA PHE A 277 -6.51 -1.30 -1.12
C PHE A 277 -7.69 -1.48 -0.18
N MET A 278 -8.92 -1.28 -0.66
CA MET A 278 -10.14 -1.58 0.09
C MET A 278 -10.14 -2.98 0.73
N HIS A 279 -9.42 -3.97 0.16
CA HIS A 279 -9.30 -5.32 0.75
C HIS A 279 -8.68 -5.32 2.16
N PHE A 280 -7.86 -4.33 2.50
CA PHE A 280 -7.28 -4.19 3.84
C PHE A 280 -8.36 -3.95 4.92
N LEU A 281 -9.44 -3.27 4.57
CA LEU A 281 -10.54 -2.97 5.50
C LEU A 281 -11.43 -4.18 5.81
N VAL A 282 -11.30 -5.26 5.05
CA VAL A 282 -12.09 -6.50 5.20
C VAL A 282 -11.18 -7.67 5.57
N ALA A 283 -10.16 -7.41 6.40
CA ALA A 283 -9.32 -8.44 6.96
C ALA A 283 -10.17 -9.41 7.81
N PRO A 284 -10.08 -10.73 7.58
CA PRO A 284 -10.97 -11.72 8.20
C PRO A 284 -10.54 -12.05 9.65
N ILE A 285 -10.46 -11.03 10.51
CA ILE A 285 -10.07 -11.18 11.92
C ILE A 285 -11.15 -11.95 12.69
N ASP A 286 -12.41 -11.78 12.31
CA ASP A 286 -13.58 -12.51 12.82
C ASP A 286 -13.49 -14.03 12.57
N TYR A 287 -12.69 -14.48 11.59
CA TYR A 287 -12.55 -15.90 11.28
C TYR A 287 -11.87 -16.70 12.40
N ILE A 288 -11.04 -16.07 13.23
CA ILE A 288 -10.28 -16.71 14.32
C ILE A 288 -11.19 -17.41 15.35
N TRP A 289 -12.41 -16.93 15.48
CA TRP A 289 -13.40 -17.22 16.52
C TRP A 289 -14.78 -17.53 15.92
N ARG A 290 -14.87 -17.61 14.59
CA ARG A 290 -16.09 -17.97 13.88
C ARG A 290 -16.25 -19.49 13.84
N ASN A 291 -17.47 -19.97 14.09
CA ASN A 291 -17.79 -21.38 13.90
C ASN A 291 -17.55 -21.82 12.44
N TYR A 292 -17.07 -23.05 12.25
CA TYR A 292 -16.82 -23.61 10.91
C TYR A 292 -18.08 -23.66 10.04
N GLN A 293 -19.21 -24.05 10.62
CA GLN A 293 -20.49 -24.12 9.92
C GLN A 293 -21.31 -22.86 10.20
N LEU A 294 -21.56 -22.08 9.14
CA LEU A 294 -22.52 -20.99 9.15
C LEU A 294 -23.79 -21.43 8.43
N VAL A 295 -24.91 -21.44 9.15
CA VAL A 295 -26.22 -21.74 8.56
C VAL A 295 -27.01 -20.43 8.49
N ILE A 296 -27.13 -19.89 7.27
CA ILE A 296 -27.95 -18.71 6.97
C ILE A 296 -29.33 -19.21 6.57
N TRP A 297 -30.36 -18.79 7.30
CA TRP A 297 -31.74 -19.16 7.02
C TRP A 297 -32.37 -18.06 6.17
N ASN A 298 -32.90 -18.42 4.99
CA ASN A 298 -33.65 -17.50 4.13
C ASN A 298 -35.12 -17.33 4.58
N TRP A 299 -35.50 -17.94 5.71
CA TRP A 299 -36.81 -17.78 6.34
C TRP A 299 -36.66 -17.38 7.82
N ASN A 300 -37.73 -16.85 8.39
CA ASN A 300 -37.78 -16.52 9.82
C ASN A 300 -37.64 -17.80 10.67
N ARG A 301 -36.58 -17.93 11.46
CA ARG A 301 -36.36 -19.09 12.37
C ARG A 301 -37.50 -19.32 13.35
N ARG A 302 -38.26 -18.26 13.70
CA ARG A 302 -39.42 -18.36 14.59
C ARG A 302 -40.68 -18.85 13.88
N SER A 303 -40.69 -18.92 12.55
CA SER A 303 -41.92 -19.22 11.81
C SER A 303 -42.21 -20.71 11.65
N ILE A 304 -41.29 -21.67 11.88
CA ILE A 304 -41.64 -23.10 11.75
C ILE A 304 -40.88 -24.02 12.71
N ARG A 305 -41.63 -24.67 13.62
CA ARG A 305 -41.81 -26.14 13.73
C ARG A 305 -42.97 -26.46 14.70
N ASN A 306 -44.21 -26.22 14.27
CA ASN A 306 -45.37 -26.97 14.74
C ASN A 306 -45.90 -27.81 13.57
N ALA A 307 -45.06 -28.66 12.99
CA ALA A 307 -45.56 -29.67 12.06
C ALA A 307 -46.32 -30.72 12.90
N LYS A 308 -47.62 -30.50 13.11
CA LYS A 308 -48.51 -31.47 13.76
C LYS A 308 -48.94 -32.60 12.81
N ALA A 309 -48.73 -32.41 11.50
CA ALA A 309 -49.08 -33.38 10.49
C ALA A 309 -47.95 -34.40 10.33
N TRP A 310 -48.13 -35.57 10.95
CA TRP A 310 -47.36 -36.76 10.64
C TRP A 310 -47.96 -37.41 9.39
N HIS A 311 -47.21 -37.42 8.29
CA HIS A 311 -47.55 -38.27 7.16
C HIS A 311 -46.70 -39.53 7.28
N MET A 312 -47.33 -40.71 7.32
CA MET A 312 -46.61 -41.98 7.24
C MET A 312 -45.81 -41.99 5.95
N GLY A 313 -44.48 -42.06 6.05
CA GLY A 313 -43.62 -42.26 4.90
C GLY A 313 -44.01 -43.56 4.18
N GLN A 314 -44.10 -43.53 2.86
CA GLN A 314 -44.32 -44.76 2.09
C GLN A 314 -43.12 -45.69 2.30
N ARG A 315 -43.40 -46.95 2.68
CA ARG A 315 -42.35 -47.97 2.80
C ARG A 315 -41.64 -48.11 1.45
N PRO A 316 -40.30 -48.10 1.40
CA PRO A 316 -39.58 -48.32 0.16
C PRO A 316 -39.96 -49.69 -0.39
N ARG A 317 -40.50 -49.71 -1.60
CA ARG A 317 -40.60 -50.93 -2.40
C ARG A 317 -39.25 -51.07 -3.10
N ASN A 318 -38.34 -51.78 -2.45
CA ASN A 318 -37.15 -52.25 -3.14
C ASN A 318 -37.59 -53.26 -4.20
N HIS A 319 -37.28 -52.95 -5.45
CA HIS A 319 -37.13 -53.92 -6.52
C HIS A 319 -35.65 -54.24 -6.64
#